data_AF-A0A7V7D5X0-F1
#
_entry.id   AF-A0A7V7D5X0-F1
#
_cell.length_a   1.000
_cell.length_b   1.000
_cell.length_c   1.000
_cell.angle_alpha   90.00
_cell.angle_beta   90.00
_cell.angle_gamma   90.00
#
_symmetry.space_group_name_H-M   'P 1'
#
loop_
_entity.id
_entity.type
_entity.pdbx_description
1 polymer ?
#
loop_
_entity_poly.entity_id
_entity_poly.type
_entity_poly.pdbx_seq_one_letter_code
_entity_poly.pdbx_strand_id
1 'polypeptide(L)'
;MRHIRWAAGLRYTINAVLCLAVLCTGCTKQSIDARSLIFWKPHLLYLQSSPCERLYVEIDAVAGSEPNEDIIGALRQCLLQYCDKPDGVRIVRNISIPLEDAQATRPEILALRYMDGPVDSKHDGRTAYLYVLFYDSSQLLAKRYRQAVNPHAKLLPYPAAIYMDTRYIKKHHLSKYEAQLLLHEVGHILGLTWSQKRGDDWHCHCRDKSCLMYESYKVTTLPFQRDRQKDFCKLCKADLEAARAGETDPRLKFCGPVMVRSEQNYHVLSLPAFVKLHFGPLELIKWQDVLEQARNETPRRAAQPDTVAVIMGSGDPADFDEATSLRRAIENAERDPCQTVRLGVNIIKEQFMRQSGHISGAEQTVSKWLYGR
;
A
#
# COMPACT_ATOMS: atom_id res chain seq x y z
N MET A 1 -38.87 9.13 72.70
CA MET A 1 -37.72 9.67 71.92
C MET A 1 -37.16 8.53 71.09
N ARG A 2 -37.73 8.27 69.90
CA ARG A 2 -37.35 8.75 68.55
C ARG A 2 -35.98 8.24 68.06
N HIS A 3 -36.07 7.16 67.28
CA HIS A 3 -35.38 6.82 66.02
C HIS A 3 -33.85 6.85 65.92
N ILE A 4 -33.27 5.65 65.82
CA ILE A 4 -32.02 5.39 65.08
C ILE A 4 -32.40 4.65 63.79
N ARG A 5 -32.23 5.31 62.64
CA ARG A 5 -32.41 4.71 61.30
C ARG A 5 -31.06 4.21 60.81
N TRP A 6 -30.96 2.90 60.62
CA TRP A 6 -29.89 2.27 59.85
C TRP A 6 -30.10 2.54 58.36
N ALA A 7 -29.12 3.18 57.73
CA ALA A 7 -29.01 3.33 56.29
C ALA A 7 -27.64 2.77 55.88
N ALA A 8 -27.60 1.55 55.36
CA ALA A 8 -26.48 1.03 54.57
C ALA A 8 -26.84 -0.36 54.07
N GLY A 9 -27.21 -0.49 52.80
CA GLY A 9 -27.32 -1.81 52.20
C GLY A 9 -28.18 -1.91 50.96
N LEU A 10 -27.94 -1.07 49.93
CA LEU A 10 -28.29 -1.42 48.54
C LEU A 10 -27.77 -0.39 47.51
N ARG A 11 -26.44 -0.21 47.36
CA ARG A 11 -25.89 0.64 46.28
C ARG A 11 -24.57 0.12 45.68
N TYR A 12 -24.39 -1.19 45.56
CA TYR A 12 -23.17 -1.77 44.98
C TYR A 12 -23.39 -2.86 43.92
N THR A 13 -24.44 -2.75 43.09
CA THR A 13 -24.67 -3.73 42.00
C THR A 13 -25.17 -3.13 40.67
N ILE A 14 -24.89 -1.86 40.37
CA ILE A 14 -25.25 -1.26 39.05
C ILE A 14 -24.05 -0.54 38.39
N ASN A 15 -22.80 -0.93 38.68
CA ASN A 15 -21.62 -0.38 37.97
C ASN A 15 -20.73 -1.44 37.30
N ALA A 16 -21.11 -2.72 37.30
CA ALA A 16 -20.29 -3.80 36.75
C ALA A 16 -20.71 -4.29 35.35
N VAL A 17 -21.78 -3.74 34.74
CA VAL A 17 -22.35 -4.29 33.49
C VAL A 17 -22.11 -3.40 32.26
N LEU A 18 -21.50 -2.22 32.39
CA LEU A 18 -21.39 -1.27 31.27
C LEU A 18 -20.04 -1.22 30.52
N CYS A 19 -19.10 -2.14 30.77
CA CYS A 19 -17.77 -2.13 30.14
C CYS A 19 -17.47 -3.38 29.31
N LEU A 20 -18.46 -3.91 28.58
CA LEU A 20 -18.24 -4.91 27.53
C LEU A 20 -18.61 -4.36 26.15
N ALA A 21 -18.28 -3.09 25.89
CA ALA A 21 -18.24 -2.59 24.53
C ALA A 21 -17.00 -3.22 23.86
N VAL A 22 -17.21 -4.37 23.20
CA VAL A 22 -16.26 -4.89 22.21
C VAL A 22 -16.16 -3.80 21.14
N LEU A 23 -15.08 -3.02 21.18
CA LEU A 23 -14.77 -2.06 20.14
C LEU A 23 -14.43 -2.87 18.88
N CYS A 24 -15.44 -3.13 18.05
CA CYS A 24 -15.27 -3.66 16.71
C CYS A 24 -14.68 -2.54 15.85
N THR A 25 -13.37 -2.37 15.98
CA THR A 25 -12.54 -1.48 15.16
C THR A 25 -12.35 -2.12 13.79
N GLY A 26 -13.37 -2.06 12.93
CA GLY A 26 -13.30 -2.62 11.59
C GLY A 26 -12.38 -1.81 10.66
N CYS A 27 -11.55 -2.51 9.90
CA CYS A 27 -10.80 -1.93 8.77
C CYS A 27 -11.75 -1.28 7.76
N THR A 28 -11.33 -0.17 7.15
CA THR A 28 -12.12 0.54 6.15
C THR A 28 -12.35 -0.35 4.92
N LYS A 29 -13.63 -0.51 4.54
CA LYS A 29 -14.07 -1.36 3.42
C LYS A 29 -13.73 -0.69 2.09
N GLN A 30 -12.63 -1.05 1.46
CA GLN A 30 -12.43 -0.79 0.04
C GLN A 30 -12.81 -2.05 -0.73
N SER A 31 -13.85 -1.99 -1.57
CA SER A 31 -14.27 -3.13 -2.41
C SER A 31 -13.27 -3.29 -3.56
N ILE A 32 -12.10 -3.86 -3.25
CA ILE A 32 -11.15 -4.26 -4.28
C ILE A 32 -11.63 -5.62 -4.79
N ASP A 33 -11.79 -5.77 -6.10
CA ASP A 33 -12.02 -7.08 -6.71
C ASP A 33 -10.82 -7.97 -6.36
N ALA A 34 -11.01 -8.92 -5.44
CA ALA A 34 -9.96 -9.81 -4.97
C ALA A 34 -9.29 -10.55 -6.14
N ARG A 35 -9.99 -10.77 -7.27
CA ARG A 35 -9.40 -11.38 -8.47
C ARG A 35 -8.33 -10.51 -9.11
N SER A 36 -8.46 -9.17 -9.02
CA SER A 36 -7.48 -8.22 -9.55
C SER A 36 -6.19 -8.16 -8.73
N LEU A 37 -6.26 -8.41 -7.42
CA LEU A 37 -5.11 -8.40 -6.50
C LEU A 37 -4.23 -9.65 -6.60
N ILE A 38 -4.83 -10.81 -6.88
CA ILE A 38 -4.16 -12.11 -6.76
C ILE A 38 -3.40 -12.50 -8.03
N PHE A 39 -3.77 -11.96 -9.19
CA PHE A 39 -3.27 -12.48 -10.47
C PHE A 39 -1.73 -12.43 -10.59
N TRP A 40 -1.08 -11.42 -10.00
CA TRP A 40 0.36 -11.17 -10.18
C TRP A 40 1.22 -11.59 -8.98
N LYS A 41 0.60 -11.83 -7.81
CA LYS A 41 1.28 -12.22 -6.57
C LYS A 41 2.57 -11.43 -6.24
N PRO A 42 2.57 -10.08 -6.25
CA PRO A 42 3.77 -9.27 -6.00
C PRO A 42 4.36 -9.48 -4.60
N HIS A 43 3.58 -9.98 -3.64
CA HIS A 43 4.07 -10.37 -2.32
C HIS A 43 5.20 -11.39 -2.36
N LEU A 44 5.31 -12.19 -3.42
CA LEU A 44 6.39 -13.16 -3.59
C LEU A 44 7.77 -12.47 -3.71
N LEU A 45 7.82 -11.26 -4.28
CA LEU A 45 9.03 -10.43 -4.30
C LEU A 45 9.52 -10.08 -2.89
N TYR A 46 8.64 -10.04 -1.89
CA TYR A 46 9.03 -9.81 -0.49
C TYR A 46 9.42 -11.10 0.23
N LEU A 47 8.83 -12.25 -0.13
CA LEU A 47 8.99 -13.50 0.61
C LEU A 47 10.18 -14.35 0.16
N GLN A 48 10.50 -14.34 -1.13
CA GLN A 48 11.45 -15.29 -1.73
C GLN A 48 12.86 -14.73 -1.83
N SER A 49 13.87 -15.59 -1.85
CA SER A 49 15.28 -15.20 -2.01
C SER A 49 15.62 -14.71 -3.41
N SER A 50 14.77 -14.98 -4.40
CA SER A 50 14.91 -14.55 -5.79
C SER A 50 13.54 -14.07 -6.31
N PRO A 51 13.48 -13.07 -7.21
CA PRO A 51 14.59 -12.32 -7.80
C PRO A 51 15.16 -11.23 -6.88
N CYS A 52 14.46 -10.89 -5.79
CA CYS A 52 14.89 -9.85 -4.87
C CYS A 52 15.60 -10.47 -3.66
N GLU A 53 16.92 -10.45 -3.65
CA GLU A 53 17.75 -11.02 -2.58
C GLU A 53 17.79 -10.16 -1.32
N ARG A 54 17.44 -8.87 -1.45
CA ARG A 54 17.39 -7.90 -0.36
C ARG A 54 15.99 -7.33 -0.19
N LEU A 55 15.64 -6.97 1.04
CA LEU A 55 14.46 -6.15 1.34
C LEU A 55 14.90 -4.80 1.92
N TYR A 56 14.50 -3.71 1.27
CA TYR A 56 14.66 -2.35 1.76
C TYR A 56 13.31 -1.85 2.28
N VAL A 57 13.30 -1.43 3.53
CA VAL A 57 12.13 -0.87 4.19
C VAL A 57 12.44 0.57 4.56
N GLU A 58 11.62 1.48 4.06
CA GLU A 58 11.72 2.90 4.36
C GLU A 58 10.58 3.30 5.27
N ILE A 59 10.94 3.92 6.40
CA ILE A 59 10.00 4.39 7.40
C ILE A 59 10.12 5.91 7.49
N ASP A 60 9.04 6.58 7.12
CA ASP A 60 8.87 8.01 7.34
C ASP A 60 7.87 8.26 8.46
N ALA A 61 8.05 9.37 9.14
CA ALA A 61 7.13 9.82 10.17
C ALA A 61 6.94 11.34 10.07
N VAL A 62 5.69 11.79 10.20
CA VAL A 62 5.39 13.20 10.49
C VAL A 62 5.86 13.53 11.90
N ALA A 63 6.47 14.69 12.08
CA ALA A 63 6.99 15.16 13.36
C ALA A 63 5.98 14.94 14.51
N GLY A 64 6.39 14.18 15.53
CA GLY A 64 5.55 13.80 16.69
C GLY A 64 4.74 12.52 16.51
N SER A 65 4.93 11.79 15.41
CA SER A 65 4.31 10.49 15.11
C SER A 65 5.35 9.37 14.95
N GLU A 66 6.59 9.59 15.35
CA GLU A 66 7.69 8.64 15.15
C GLU A 66 7.45 7.33 15.92
N PRO A 67 7.63 6.15 15.29
CA PRO A 67 7.64 4.89 16.00
C PRO A 67 8.89 4.79 16.89
N ASN A 68 8.73 4.18 18.06
CA ASN A 68 9.87 3.86 18.93
C ASN A 68 10.69 2.67 18.38
N GLU A 69 11.87 2.44 18.97
CA GLU A 69 12.77 1.34 18.56
C GLU A 69 12.15 -0.04 18.72
N ASP A 70 11.27 -0.24 19.70
CA ASP A 70 10.66 -1.55 19.96
C ASP A 70 9.74 -1.96 18.80
N ILE A 71 8.95 -1.01 18.27
CA ILE A 71 8.09 -1.22 17.09
C ILE A 71 8.95 -1.57 15.87
N ILE A 72 10.05 -0.87 15.67
CA ILE A 72 10.98 -1.11 14.55
C ILE A 72 11.69 -2.45 14.70
N GLY A 73 12.09 -2.81 15.92
CA GLY A 73 12.67 -4.09 16.27
C GLY A 73 11.71 -5.24 15.99
N ALA A 74 10.44 -5.10 16.36
CA ALA A 74 9.40 -6.08 16.07
C ALA A 74 9.17 -6.25 14.56
N LEU A 75 9.13 -5.13 13.80
CA LEU A 75 9.07 -5.17 12.35
C LEU A 75 10.26 -5.93 11.75
N ARG A 76 11.47 -5.60 12.18
CA ARG A 76 12.70 -6.26 11.71
C ARG A 76 12.66 -7.76 11.97
N GLN A 77 12.28 -8.16 13.18
CA GLN A 77 12.21 -9.57 13.55
C GLN A 77 11.18 -10.32 12.71
N CYS A 78 9.99 -9.74 12.51
CA CYS A 78 8.96 -10.33 11.66
C CYS A 78 9.46 -10.55 10.22
N LEU A 79 10.08 -9.52 9.62
CA LEU A 79 10.61 -9.60 8.26
C LEU A 79 11.76 -10.61 8.16
N LEU A 80 12.69 -10.65 9.10
CA LEU A 80 13.75 -11.67 9.11
C LEU A 80 13.22 -13.09 9.30
N GLN A 81 12.10 -13.25 10.01
CA GLN A 81 11.50 -14.55 10.26
C GLN A 81 10.78 -15.10 9.01
N TYR A 82 10.08 -14.24 8.26
CA TYR A 82 9.18 -14.68 7.20
C TYR A 82 9.67 -14.37 5.78
N CYS A 83 10.56 -13.40 5.60
CA CYS A 83 11.12 -13.07 4.30
C CYS A 83 12.50 -13.73 4.13
N ASP A 84 12.64 -14.52 3.07
CA ASP A 84 13.91 -15.15 2.69
C ASP A 84 14.74 -14.14 1.91
N LYS A 85 15.64 -13.41 2.58
CA LYS A 85 16.48 -12.38 1.97
C LYS A 85 17.95 -12.66 2.27
N PRO A 86 18.69 -13.36 1.39
CA PRO A 86 20.09 -13.71 1.65
C PRO A 86 20.99 -12.49 1.83
N ASP A 87 20.65 -11.37 1.18
CA ASP A 87 21.35 -10.08 1.32
C ASP A 87 20.78 -9.22 2.47
N GLY A 88 19.89 -9.79 3.27
CA GLY A 88 19.34 -9.21 4.49
C GLY A 88 18.16 -8.26 4.28
N VAL A 89 17.66 -7.77 5.43
CA VAL A 89 16.60 -6.76 5.53
C VAL A 89 17.22 -5.46 6.06
N ARG A 90 17.14 -4.38 5.28
CA ARG A 90 17.59 -3.03 5.68
C ARG A 90 16.38 -2.17 5.96
N ILE A 91 16.26 -1.69 7.20
CA ILE A 91 15.25 -0.71 7.60
C ILE A 91 15.95 0.63 7.78
N VAL A 92 15.49 1.66 7.08
CA VAL A 92 15.95 3.04 7.23
C VAL A 92 14.84 3.91 7.80
N ARG A 93 15.24 4.94 8.54
CA ARG A 93 14.39 6.05 8.95
C ARG A 93 14.95 7.33 8.38
N ASN A 94 14.12 8.08 7.68
CA ASN A 94 14.51 9.40 7.25
C ASN A 94 14.29 10.42 8.39
N ILE A 95 14.71 11.65 8.14
CA ILE A 95 14.43 12.78 9.03
C ILE A 95 12.90 12.96 9.08
N SER A 96 12.37 13.29 10.27
CA SER A 96 10.94 13.52 10.44
C SER A 96 10.42 14.55 9.44
N ILE A 97 9.30 14.23 8.81
CA ILE A 97 8.58 15.10 7.89
C ILE A 97 8.07 16.32 8.69
N PRO A 98 8.43 17.55 8.27
CA PRO A 98 7.95 18.75 8.94
C PRO A 98 6.43 18.84 8.94
N LEU A 99 5.86 19.38 10.03
CA LEU A 99 4.42 19.43 10.23
C LEU A 99 3.74 20.28 9.16
N GLU A 100 4.38 21.38 8.76
CA GLU A 100 3.95 22.30 7.69
C GLU A 100 3.74 21.59 6.36
N ASP A 101 4.54 20.57 6.04
CA ASP A 101 4.44 19.82 4.80
C ASP A 101 3.29 18.80 4.83
N ALA A 102 3.02 18.24 6.01
CA ALA A 102 1.92 17.31 6.25
C ALA A 102 0.55 18.01 6.29
N GLN A 103 0.51 19.25 6.77
CA GLN A 103 -0.71 19.99 7.07
C GLN A 103 -1.71 20.06 5.89
N ALA A 104 -1.31 20.12 4.63
CA ALA A 104 -2.26 20.23 3.50
C ALA A 104 -2.43 18.95 2.68
N THR A 105 -1.91 17.82 3.14
CA THR A 105 -1.56 16.71 2.25
C THR A 105 -2.25 15.41 2.67
N ARG A 106 -2.67 14.60 1.69
CA ARG A 106 -3.14 13.23 1.95
C ARG A 106 -1.93 12.34 2.29
N PRO A 107 -2.06 11.32 3.15
CA PRO A 107 -0.96 10.42 3.48
C PRO A 107 -0.26 9.83 2.25
N GLU A 108 -1.00 9.51 1.17
CA GLU A 108 -0.38 8.93 -0.02
C GLU A 108 0.42 9.93 -0.85
N ILE A 109 -0.02 11.19 -0.88
CA ILE A 109 0.73 12.27 -1.54
C ILE A 109 1.97 12.63 -0.72
N LEU A 110 1.84 12.56 0.60
CA LEU A 110 2.97 12.78 1.51
C LEU A 110 4.00 11.66 1.35
N ALA A 111 3.54 10.41 1.32
CA ALA A 111 4.37 9.25 1.03
C ALA A 111 5.18 9.44 -0.25
N LEU A 112 4.52 9.81 -1.35
CA LEU A 112 5.18 10.04 -2.63
C LEU A 112 6.20 11.19 -2.59
N ARG A 113 5.95 12.22 -1.79
CA ARG A 113 6.85 13.38 -1.66
C ARG A 113 8.15 13.05 -0.94
N TYR A 114 8.10 12.21 0.09
CA TYR A 114 9.24 11.93 0.98
C TYR A 114 9.91 10.57 0.73
N MET A 115 9.23 9.66 0.04
CA MET A 115 9.82 8.40 -0.42
C MET A 115 11.06 8.66 -1.26
N ASP A 116 12.22 8.20 -0.83
CA ASP A 116 13.49 8.36 -1.52
C ASP A 116 13.98 7.08 -2.18
N GLY A 117 13.57 5.91 -1.66
CA GLY A 117 13.99 4.62 -2.18
C GLY A 117 15.38 4.18 -1.67
N PRO A 118 15.92 3.06 -2.20
CA PRO A 118 17.25 2.58 -1.84
C PRO A 118 18.35 3.49 -2.42
N VAL A 119 19.29 3.91 -1.56
CA VAL A 119 20.43 4.77 -1.94
C VAL A 119 21.45 4.04 -2.83
N ASP A 120 21.55 2.72 -2.70
CA ASP A 120 22.57 1.91 -3.36
C ASP A 120 22.08 1.41 -4.74
N SER A 121 22.48 2.11 -5.82
CA SER A 121 22.20 1.71 -7.22
C SER A 121 22.86 0.39 -7.64
N LYS A 122 23.78 -0.15 -6.82
CA LYS A 122 24.48 -1.41 -7.10
C LYS A 122 23.57 -2.65 -7.14
N HIS A 123 22.36 -2.54 -6.61
CA HIS A 123 21.40 -3.64 -6.51
C HIS A 123 20.08 -3.34 -7.24
N ASP A 124 20.11 -2.47 -8.25
CA ASP A 124 18.94 -2.17 -9.09
C ASP A 124 18.36 -3.49 -9.66
N GLY A 125 17.08 -3.75 -9.40
CA GLY A 125 16.40 -4.98 -9.81
C GLY A 125 16.42 -6.13 -8.79
N ARG A 126 17.34 -6.14 -7.81
CA ARG A 126 17.51 -7.23 -6.81
C ARG A 126 17.06 -6.84 -5.40
N THR A 127 16.51 -5.64 -5.22
CA THR A 127 16.04 -5.15 -3.93
C THR A 127 14.54 -4.95 -3.98
N ALA A 128 13.79 -5.67 -3.12
CA ALA A 128 12.38 -5.40 -2.90
C ALA A 128 12.20 -4.17 -2.02
N TYR A 129 11.14 -3.40 -2.25
CA TYR A 129 10.90 -2.13 -1.57
C TYR A 129 9.56 -2.10 -0.82
N LEU A 130 9.59 -1.74 0.46
CA LEU A 130 8.44 -1.55 1.33
C LEU A 130 8.49 -0.16 1.96
N TYR A 131 7.36 0.56 1.92
CA TYR A 131 7.24 1.88 2.53
C TYR A 131 6.23 1.88 3.68
N VAL A 132 6.58 2.55 4.78
CA VAL A 132 5.72 2.73 5.96
C VAL A 132 5.70 4.21 6.33
N LEU A 133 4.51 4.80 6.40
CA LEU A 133 4.32 6.19 6.84
C LEU A 133 3.57 6.23 8.17
N PHE A 134 4.20 6.81 9.18
CA PHE A 134 3.56 7.19 10.44
C PHE A 134 3.10 8.65 10.40
N TYR A 135 1.87 8.90 10.82
CA TYR A 135 1.32 10.26 10.87
C TYR A 135 0.23 10.37 11.93
N ASP A 136 -0.20 11.59 12.26
CA ASP A 136 -1.37 11.84 13.09
C ASP A 136 -2.42 12.56 12.24
N SER A 137 -3.57 11.91 11.96
CA SER A 137 -4.60 12.53 11.11
C SER A 137 -5.17 13.84 11.67
N SER A 138 -4.99 14.15 12.96
CA SER A 138 -5.40 15.45 13.53
C SER A 138 -4.54 16.61 13.02
N GLN A 139 -3.32 16.30 12.59
CA GLN A 139 -2.36 17.25 12.06
C GLN A 139 -2.60 17.56 10.57
N LEU A 140 -3.44 16.78 9.89
CA LEU A 140 -3.84 17.01 8.50
C LEU A 140 -5.01 18.02 8.45
N LEU A 141 -4.82 19.18 7.81
CA LEU A 141 -5.75 20.32 7.84
C LEU A 141 -7.08 20.05 7.14
N ALA A 142 -7.10 19.25 6.08
CA ALA A 142 -8.32 19.01 5.33
C ALA A 142 -9.35 18.32 6.24
N LYS A 143 -10.44 19.03 6.59
CA LYS A 143 -11.47 18.59 7.54
C LYS A 143 -12.01 17.18 7.24
N ARG A 144 -12.02 16.79 5.95
CA ARG A 144 -12.40 15.45 5.47
C ARG A 144 -11.42 14.33 5.85
N TYR A 145 -10.15 14.63 6.12
CA TYR A 145 -9.10 13.68 6.49
C TYR A 145 -8.71 13.74 7.96
N ARG A 146 -9.41 14.55 8.77
CA ARG A 146 -9.25 14.60 10.24
C ARG A 146 -9.97 13.46 10.95
N GLN A 147 -10.52 12.50 10.23
CA GLN A 147 -11.07 11.30 10.86
C GLN A 147 -9.91 10.36 11.13
N ALA A 148 -9.83 9.84 12.36
CA ALA A 148 -8.88 8.81 12.68
C ALA A 148 -9.13 7.61 11.77
N VAL A 149 -8.14 7.25 10.95
CA VAL A 149 -8.22 6.12 10.02
C VAL A 149 -7.53 4.94 10.67
N ASN A 150 -8.09 3.74 10.58
CA ASN A 150 -7.39 2.55 11.04
C ASN A 150 -6.04 2.44 10.29
N PRO A 151 -4.94 2.01 10.94
CA PRO A 151 -3.83 1.40 10.23
C PRO A 151 -4.30 0.52 9.07
N HIS A 152 -3.66 0.70 7.91
CA HIS A 152 -4.00 -0.07 6.72
C HIS A 152 -2.82 -0.16 5.75
N ALA A 153 -2.72 -1.30 5.08
CA ALA A 153 -1.91 -1.50 3.90
C ALA A 153 -2.70 -1.14 2.63
N LYS A 154 -2.16 -0.23 1.83
CA LYS A 154 -2.66 0.03 0.48
C LYS A 154 -1.90 -0.84 -0.49
N LEU A 155 -2.57 -1.87 -1.00
CA LEU A 155 -1.97 -2.86 -1.88
C LEU A 155 -1.95 -2.43 -3.35
N LEU A 156 -2.83 -1.51 -3.75
CA LEU A 156 -2.89 -1.01 -5.14
C LEU A 156 -2.92 0.53 -5.20
N PRO A 157 -2.25 1.12 -6.19
CA PRO A 157 -1.20 0.49 -7.01
C PRO A 157 0.03 0.14 -6.14
N TYR A 158 0.77 -0.91 -6.50
CA TYR A 158 2.02 -1.28 -5.81
C TYR A 158 3.15 -0.26 -6.11
N PRO A 159 4.33 -0.23 -5.44
CA PRO A 159 4.63 -0.89 -4.18
C PRO A 159 3.51 -0.64 -3.18
N ALA A 160 3.22 -1.67 -2.40
CA ALA A 160 2.27 -1.49 -1.35
C ALA A 160 2.89 -0.61 -0.25
N ALA A 161 2.08 0.27 0.32
CA ALA A 161 2.49 1.18 1.39
C ALA A 161 1.63 0.93 2.64
N ILE A 162 2.24 0.99 3.81
CA ILE A 162 1.55 0.91 5.09
C ILE A 162 1.39 2.31 5.64
N TYR A 163 0.17 2.63 6.09
CA TYR A 163 -0.19 3.92 6.67
C TYR A 163 -0.59 3.73 8.13
N MET A 164 0.20 4.28 9.05
CA MET A 164 0.01 4.18 10.50
C MET A 164 -0.48 5.51 11.07
N ASP A 165 -1.80 5.65 11.25
CA ASP A 165 -2.39 6.82 11.90
C ASP A 165 -2.29 6.70 13.43
N THR A 166 -1.31 7.38 14.02
CA THR A 166 -1.07 7.39 15.46
C THR A 166 -2.23 8.00 16.24
N ARG A 167 -3.06 8.85 15.61
CA ARG A 167 -4.27 9.38 16.25
C ARG A 167 -5.26 8.27 16.54
N TYR A 168 -5.42 7.36 15.60
CA TYR A 168 -6.30 6.20 15.76
C TYR A 168 -5.84 5.35 16.94
N ILE A 169 -4.55 5.04 16.96
CA ILE A 169 -3.91 4.27 18.01
C ILE A 169 -4.13 4.94 19.39
N LYS A 170 -3.85 6.24 19.50
CA LYS A 170 -4.05 7.02 20.74
C LYS A 170 -5.53 7.06 21.16
N LYS A 171 -6.43 7.39 20.22
CA LYS A 171 -7.88 7.52 20.46
C LYS A 171 -8.51 6.23 20.95
N HIS A 172 -8.02 5.08 20.48
CA HIS A 172 -8.52 3.76 20.86
C HIS A 172 -7.68 3.08 21.95
N HIS A 173 -6.75 3.80 22.59
CA HIS A 173 -5.85 3.28 23.64
C HIS A 173 -5.07 2.03 23.21
N LEU A 174 -4.64 2.00 21.95
CA LEU A 174 -3.95 0.86 21.32
C LEU A 174 -2.42 1.00 21.32
N SER A 175 -1.83 1.98 22.01
CA SER A 175 -0.38 2.22 21.98
C SER A 175 0.45 0.99 22.37
N LYS A 176 -0.07 0.14 23.28
CA LYS A 176 0.60 -1.13 23.64
C LYS A 176 0.55 -2.21 22.56
N TYR A 177 -0.26 -2.00 21.51
CA TYR A 177 -0.46 -2.91 20.39
C TYR A 177 0.03 -2.34 19.05
N GLU A 178 0.72 -1.19 19.07
CA GLU A 178 1.14 -0.50 17.86
C GLU A 178 2.05 -1.36 16.98
N ALA A 179 2.99 -2.08 17.59
CA ALA A 179 3.81 -3.06 16.89
C ALA A 179 2.94 -4.14 16.21
N GLN A 180 1.97 -4.70 16.94
CA GLN A 180 1.07 -5.73 16.41
C GLN A 180 0.22 -5.21 15.25
N LEU A 181 -0.31 -3.98 15.36
CA LEU A 181 -1.03 -3.33 14.27
C LEU A 181 -0.15 -3.18 13.03
N LEU A 182 1.09 -2.72 13.18
CA LEU A 182 2.04 -2.66 12.07
C LEU A 182 2.29 -4.05 11.46
N LEU A 183 2.50 -5.07 12.30
CA LEU A 183 2.75 -6.44 11.84
C LEU A 183 1.52 -7.08 11.15
N HIS A 184 0.30 -6.68 11.52
CA HIS A 184 -0.93 -7.06 10.81
C HIS A 184 -0.92 -6.50 9.38
N GLU A 185 -0.62 -5.21 9.24
CA GLU A 185 -0.52 -4.59 7.92
C GLU A 185 0.60 -5.21 7.08
N VAL A 186 1.76 -5.50 7.68
CA VAL A 186 2.83 -6.27 7.04
C VAL A 186 2.34 -7.64 6.58
N GLY A 187 1.53 -8.33 7.38
CA GLY A 187 0.91 -9.59 6.97
C GLY A 187 0.11 -9.48 5.68
N HIS A 188 -0.65 -8.40 5.49
CA HIS A 188 -1.31 -8.12 4.20
C HIS A 188 -0.31 -7.91 3.06
N ILE A 189 0.77 -7.15 3.29
CA ILE A 189 1.85 -6.96 2.28
C ILE A 189 2.44 -8.30 1.86
N LEU A 190 2.63 -9.22 2.81
CA LEU A 190 3.17 -10.56 2.60
C LEU A 190 2.15 -11.55 1.99
N GLY A 191 0.97 -11.09 1.59
CA GLY A 191 -0.02 -11.90 0.88
C GLY A 191 -0.87 -12.81 1.76
N LEU A 192 -0.83 -12.63 3.09
CA LEU A 192 -1.77 -13.31 3.97
C LEU A 192 -3.20 -12.91 3.63
N THR A 193 -4.13 -13.83 3.92
CA THR A 193 -5.59 -13.66 3.84
C THR A 193 -6.18 -13.41 2.45
N TRP A 194 -5.39 -13.58 1.39
CA TRP A 194 -5.86 -13.47 0.00
C TRP A 194 -6.43 -14.78 -0.58
N SER A 195 -6.19 -15.93 0.06
CA SER A 195 -6.78 -17.18 -0.40
C SER A 195 -8.28 -17.23 -0.03
N GLN A 196 -9.15 -17.23 -1.04
CA GLN A 196 -10.62 -17.28 -0.91
C GLN A 196 -11.13 -18.43 -0.03
N LYS A 197 -10.30 -19.46 0.22
CA LYS A 197 -10.68 -20.62 1.01
C LYS A 197 -10.84 -20.33 2.51
N ARG A 198 -10.43 -19.15 3.01
CA ARG A 198 -10.34 -18.89 4.47
C ARG A 198 -10.84 -17.53 4.95
N GLY A 199 -10.97 -16.52 4.10
CA GLY A 199 -11.67 -15.27 4.41
C GLY A 199 -13.19 -15.53 4.49
N ASP A 200 -13.96 -14.68 5.16
CA ASP A 200 -15.32 -14.47 4.63
C ASP A 200 -15.17 -13.80 3.25
N ASP A 201 -16.12 -13.98 2.35
CA ASP A 201 -15.96 -13.63 0.93
C ASP A 201 -15.72 -12.12 0.67
N TRP A 202 -15.62 -11.31 1.74
CA TRP A 202 -15.53 -9.85 1.72
C TRP A 202 -14.45 -9.24 2.62
N HIS A 203 -13.92 -9.94 3.62
CA HIS A 203 -12.92 -9.41 4.54
C HIS A 203 -11.65 -10.24 4.45
N CYS A 204 -10.60 -9.60 3.93
CA CYS A 204 -9.25 -10.14 3.80
C CYS A 204 -8.59 -10.36 5.18
N HIS A 205 -9.20 -11.10 6.10
CA HIS A 205 -8.69 -11.34 7.45
C HIS A 205 -8.76 -12.83 7.82
N CYS A 206 -7.94 -13.24 8.79
CA CYS A 206 -7.99 -14.59 9.36
C CYS A 206 -9.19 -14.71 10.30
N ARG A 207 -9.87 -15.87 10.35
CA ARG A 207 -11.00 -16.12 11.27
C ARG A 207 -10.56 -16.55 12.68
N ASP A 208 -9.29 -16.92 12.86
CA ASP A 208 -8.75 -17.29 14.17
C ASP A 208 -8.53 -16.04 15.03
N LYS A 209 -9.36 -15.89 16.07
CA LYS A 209 -9.35 -14.72 16.99
C LYS A 209 -8.04 -14.55 17.78
N SER A 210 -7.17 -15.56 17.77
CA SER A 210 -5.82 -15.48 18.36
C SER A 210 -4.74 -15.09 17.35
N CYS A 211 -5.06 -15.08 16.06
CA CYS A 211 -4.13 -14.70 15.02
C CYS A 211 -3.94 -13.17 14.97
N LEU A 212 -2.71 -12.75 14.69
CA LEU A 212 -2.40 -11.37 14.36
C LEU A 212 -3.23 -10.84 13.19
N MET A 213 -3.54 -11.68 12.19
CA MET A 213 -4.36 -11.32 11.01
C MET A 213 -5.87 -11.28 11.26
N TYR A 214 -6.34 -11.41 12.51
CA TYR A 214 -7.76 -11.26 12.82
C TYR A 214 -8.16 -9.78 12.80
N GLU A 215 -9.32 -9.46 12.21
CA GLU A 215 -9.77 -8.09 11.88
C GLU A 215 -9.89 -7.15 13.08
N SER A 216 -10.12 -7.69 14.28
CA SER A 216 -10.39 -6.90 15.48
C SER A 216 -9.38 -7.22 16.56
N TYR A 217 -8.64 -6.20 16.99
CA TYR A 217 -7.78 -6.35 18.16
C TYR A 217 -8.61 -6.43 19.42
N LYS A 218 -8.56 -7.58 20.07
CA LYS A 218 -9.24 -7.77 21.36
C LYS A 218 -8.43 -7.12 22.46
N VAL A 219 -8.68 -5.83 22.69
CA VAL A 219 -8.24 -5.15 23.91
C VAL A 219 -9.00 -5.75 25.07
N THR A 220 -8.42 -6.72 25.76
CA THR A 220 -9.02 -7.21 26.99
C THR A 220 -8.60 -6.28 28.12
N THR A 221 -9.56 -5.72 28.83
CA THR A 221 -9.34 -4.86 30.01
C THR A 221 -9.08 -5.67 31.29
N LEU A 222 -9.26 -6.99 31.24
CA LEU A 222 -9.06 -7.88 32.39
C LEU A 222 -7.57 -8.25 32.54
N PRO A 223 -6.95 -8.03 33.72
CA PRO A 223 -5.51 -8.20 33.94
C PRO A 223 -4.99 -9.64 33.79
N PHE A 224 -5.88 -10.64 33.80
CA PHE A 224 -5.51 -12.06 33.69
C PHE A 224 -5.64 -12.64 32.29
N GLN A 225 -6.24 -11.90 31.36
CA GLN A 225 -6.40 -12.38 29.99
C GLN A 225 -5.20 -11.93 29.17
N ARG A 226 -4.23 -12.84 29.00
CA ARG A 226 -3.04 -12.59 28.17
C ARG A 226 -3.44 -12.13 26.78
N ASP A 227 -2.74 -11.10 26.28
CA ASP A 227 -2.84 -10.66 24.88
C ASP A 227 -2.59 -11.86 23.96
N ARG A 228 -3.63 -12.27 23.23
CA ARG A 228 -3.60 -13.51 22.44
C ARG A 228 -3.03 -13.30 21.04
N GLN A 229 -3.15 -12.09 20.48
CA GLN A 229 -2.76 -11.75 19.10
C GLN A 229 -1.32 -11.24 19.04
N LYS A 230 -0.36 -12.12 19.34
CA LYS A 230 1.08 -11.77 19.29
C LYS A 230 1.79 -12.27 18.05
N ASP A 231 1.19 -13.21 17.31
CA ASP A 231 1.84 -13.92 16.21
C ASP A 231 0.79 -14.41 15.18
N PHE A 232 1.26 -14.81 14.01
CA PHE A 232 0.46 -15.48 13.01
C PHE A 232 0.06 -16.88 13.49
N CYS A 233 -1.19 -17.29 13.24
CA CYS A 233 -1.64 -18.64 13.56
C CYS A 233 -0.96 -19.68 12.66
N LYS A 234 -1.09 -20.96 13.00
CA LYS A 234 -0.52 -22.07 12.23
C LYS A 234 -0.89 -22.03 10.75
N LEU A 235 -2.13 -21.63 10.43
CA LEU A 235 -2.61 -21.56 9.04
C LEU A 235 -1.96 -20.40 8.27
N CYS A 236 -1.90 -19.21 8.85
CA CYS A 236 -1.22 -18.07 8.23
C CYS A 236 0.28 -18.35 8.02
N LYS A 237 0.95 -18.99 8.99
CA LYS A 237 2.35 -19.41 8.83
C LYS A 237 2.54 -20.39 7.68
N ALA A 238 1.67 -21.39 7.58
CA ALA A 238 1.68 -22.34 6.46
C ALA A 238 1.43 -21.65 5.11
N ASP A 239 0.60 -20.60 5.06
CA ASP A 239 0.37 -19.82 3.84
C ASP A 239 1.63 -19.04 3.43
N LEU A 240 2.37 -18.44 4.39
CA LEU A 240 3.67 -17.80 4.13
C LEU A 240 4.71 -18.81 3.63
N GLU A 241 4.80 -19.98 4.27
CA GLU A 241 5.70 -21.06 3.84
C GLU A 241 5.37 -21.55 2.43
N ALA A 242 4.08 -21.74 2.12
CA ALA A 242 3.63 -22.14 0.79
C ALA A 242 3.93 -21.06 -0.27
N ALA A 243 3.73 -19.78 0.07
CA ALA A 243 4.07 -18.66 -0.80
C ALA A 243 5.58 -18.59 -1.08
N ARG A 244 6.43 -18.80 -0.07
CA ARG A 244 7.89 -18.90 -0.26
C ARG A 244 8.30 -19.99 -1.25
N ALA A 245 7.57 -21.09 -1.31
CA ALA A 245 7.80 -22.19 -2.27
C ALA A 245 7.13 -21.97 -3.64
N GLY A 246 6.34 -20.90 -3.80
CA GLY A 246 5.65 -20.59 -5.05
C GLY A 246 6.57 -20.10 -6.17
N GLU A 247 5.99 -19.83 -7.34
CA GLU A 247 6.70 -19.22 -8.47
C GLU A 247 6.41 -17.72 -8.52
N THR A 248 7.47 -16.90 -8.53
CA THR A 248 7.37 -15.46 -8.76
C THR A 248 7.09 -15.18 -10.24
N ASP A 249 6.19 -14.24 -10.52
CA ASP A 249 5.94 -13.80 -11.89
C ASP A 249 7.18 -13.04 -12.44
N PRO A 250 7.85 -13.55 -13.50
CA PRO A 250 9.06 -12.93 -14.03
C PRO A 250 8.83 -11.55 -14.63
N ARG A 251 7.57 -11.16 -14.85
CA ARG A 251 7.19 -9.82 -15.33
C ARG A 251 7.29 -8.75 -14.24
N LEU A 252 7.33 -9.14 -12.98
CA LEU A 252 7.40 -8.22 -11.85
C LEU A 252 8.85 -8.00 -11.39
N LYS A 253 9.21 -6.74 -11.16
CA LYS A 253 10.46 -6.38 -10.48
C LYS A 253 10.36 -5.01 -9.81
N PHE A 254 11.36 -4.71 -8.98
CA PHE A 254 11.56 -3.38 -8.41
C PHE A 254 12.68 -2.64 -9.12
N CYS A 255 12.43 -1.37 -9.45
CA CYS A 255 13.43 -0.41 -9.90
C CYS A 255 13.45 0.73 -8.87
N GLY A 256 14.36 0.65 -7.90
CA GLY A 256 14.31 1.49 -6.71
C GLY A 256 12.97 1.31 -5.96
N PRO A 257 12.23 2.38 -5.65
CA PRO A 257 10.90 2.29 -5.05
C PRO A 257 9.80 1.97 -6.07
N VAL A 258 10.06 2.05 -7.37
CA VAL A 258 9.05 1.84 -8.41
C VAL A 258 8.86 0.34 -8.63
N MET A 259 7.64 -0.16 -8.45
CA MET A 259 7.31 -1.51 -8.87
C MET A 259 6.99 -1.50 -10.37
N VAL A 260 7.69 -2.32 -11.13
CA VAL A 260 7.49 -2.47 -12.56
C VAL A 260 6.83 -3.81 -12.85
N ARG A 261 5.74 -3.76 -13.63
CA ARG A 261 5.12 -4.92 -14.24
C ARG A 261 5.27 -4.81 -15.76
N SER A 262 5.93 -5.79 -16.37
CA SER A 262 6.18 -5.81 -17.81
C SER A 262 5.15 -6.65 -18.53
N GLU A 263 4.54 -6.09 -19.56
CA GLU A 263 3.54 -6.74 -20.39
C GLU A 263 4.02 -6.79 -21.83
N GLN A 264 3.22 -7.42 -22.69
CA GLN A 264 3.54 -7.43 -24.11
C GLN A 264 3.41 -6.02 -24.70
N ASN A 265 4.56 -5.40 -24.96
CA ASN A 265 4.77 -4.07 -25.57
C ASN A 265 4.49 -2.85 -24.66
N TYR A 266 4.26 -3.04 -23.36
CA TYR A 266 4.13 -1.93 -22.41
C TYR A 266 4.59 -2.32 -21.01
N HIS A 267 4.86 -1.32 -20.19
CA HIS A 267 5.21 -1.49 -18.79
C HIS A 267 4.29 -0.64 -17.90
N VAL A 268 3.96 -1.17 -16.73
CA VAL A 268 3.19 -0.48 -15.70
C VAL A 268 4.11 -0.18 -14.53
N LEU A 269 4.40 1.10 -14.35
CA LEU A 269 5.29 1.62 -13.32
C LEU A 269 4.44 2.18 -12.20
N SER A 270 4.58 1.62 -11.02
CA SER A 270 3.63 1.85 -9.95
C SER A 270 4.37 2.43 -8.73
N LEU A 271 3.77 3.46 -8.12
CA LEU A 271 4.16 4.18 -6.91
C LEU A 271 2.90 4.45 -6.07
N PRO A 272 3.00 4.78 -4.78
CA PRO A 272 1.82 5.15 -4.00
C PRO A 272 1.03 6.28 -4.68
N ALA A 273 -0.25 6.01 -4.95
CA ALA A 273 -1.18 6.92 -5.67
C ALA A 273 -0.78 7.31 -7.11
N PHE A 274 0.15 6.60 -7.75
CA PHE A 274 0.65 6.93 -9.08
C PHE A 274 0.90 5.67 -9.94
N VAL A 275 0.49 5.70 -11.21
CA VAL A 275 0.74 4.61 -12.17
C VAL A 275 1.10 5.22 -13.51
N LYS A 276 2.30 5.00 -13.99
CA LYS A 276 2.73 5.41 -15.33
C LYS A 276 2.65 4.22 -16.28
N LEU A 277 2.14 4.46 -17.48
CA LEU A 277 2.23 3.51 -18.59
C LEU A 277 3.41 3.94 -19.47
N HIS A 278 4.37 3.03 -19.64
CA HIS A 278 5.52 3.24 -20.49
C HIS A 278 5.44 2.32 -21.69
N PHE A 279 5.61 2.90 -22.86
CA PHE A 279 5.66 2.18 -24.12
C PHE A 279 7.08 2.34 -24.66
N GLY A 280 7.82 1.22 -24.71
CA GLY A 280 9.21 1.19 -25.14
C GLY A 280 10.10 0.38 -24.22
N PRO A 281 11.42 0.35 -24.51
CA PRO A 281 12.39 -0.42 -23.74
C PRO A 281 12.44 0.02 -22.28
N LEU A 282 12.59 -0.95 -21.39
CA LEU A 282 12.59 -0.74 -19.94
C LEU A 282 13.93 -0.18 -19.44
N GLU A 283 15.00 -0.39 -20.20
CA GLU A 283 16.37 0.07 -19.94
C GLU A 283 16.47 1.59 -19.98
N LEU A 284 15.54 2.26 -20.66
CA LEU A 284 15.45 3.71 -20.74
C LEU A 284 14.79 4.32 -19.49
N ILE A 285 14.20 3.52 -18.63
CA ILE A 285 13.50 3.99 -17.44
C ILE A 285 14.48 4.17 -16.30
N LYS A 286 14.67 5.43 -15.88
CA LYS A 286 15.26 5.78 -14.59
C LYS A 286 14.14 5.97 -13.57
N TRP A 287 14.18 5.22 -12.48
CA TRP A 287 13.13 5.28 -11.47
C TRP A 287 13.07 6.65 -10.77
N GLN A 288 14.20 7.36 -10.68
CA GLN A 288 14.28 8.71 -10.13
C GLN A 288 13.42 9.68 -10.92
N ASP A 289 13.51 9.63 -12.26
CA ASP A 289 12.70 10.46 -13.16
C ASP A 289 11.21 10.14 -13.01
N VAL A 290 10.87 8.86 -12.79
CA VAL A 290 9.48 8.43 -12.54
C VAL A 290 8.98 8.97 -11.20
N LEU A 291 9.79 8.90 -10.15
CA LEU A 291 9.46 9.42 -8.83
C LEU A 291 9.32 10.95 -8.85
N GLU A 292 10.23 11.68 -9.50
CA GLU A 292 10.14 13.13 -9.68
C GLU A 292 8.90 13.52 -10.46
N GLN A 293 8.61 12.82 -11.56
CA GLN A 293 7.38 13.02 -12.33
C GLN A 293 6.14 12.79 -11.46
N ALA A 294 6.13 11.73 -10.64
CA ALA A 294 5.03 11.43 -9.74
C ALA A 294 4.84 12.54 -8.68
N ARG A 295 5.93 13.04 -8.10
CA ARG A 295 5.92 14.18 -7.15
C ARG A 295 5.33 15.44 -7.78
N ASN A 296 5.62 15.69 -9.05
CA ASN A 296 5.15 16.88 -9.78
C ASN A 296 3.69 16.78 -10.25
N GLU A 297 3.24 15.59 -10.68
CA GLU A 297 1.91 15.42 -11.28
C GLU A 297 0.81 15.09 -10.27
N THR A 298 1.11 14.31 -9.23
CA THR A 298 0.07 13.81 -8.32
C THR A 298 -0.63 14.93 -7.55
N PRO A 299 0.06 15.96 -7.01
CA PRO A 299 -0.60 17.10 -6.38
C PRO A 299 -1.58 17.83 -7.32
N ARG A 300 -1.29 17.90 -8.62
CA ARG A 300 -2.15 18.54 -9.62
C ARG A 300 -3.44 17.74 -9.87
N ARG A 301 -3.36 16.41 -9.79
CA ARG A 301 -4.49 15.50 -10.06
C ARG A 301 -5.24 15.04 -8.79
N ALA A 302 -4.67 15.26 -7.60
CA ALA A 302 -5.22 14.88 -6.30
C ALA A 302 -6.55 15.58 -5.91
N ALA A 303 -7.10 16.43 -6.79
CA ALA A 303 -8.45 16.97 -6.66
C ALA A 303 -9.52 15.86 -6.65
N GLN A 304 -9.29 14.74 -7.34
CA GLN A 304 -10.20 13.61 -7.37
C GLN A 304 -9.72 12.46 -6.47
N PRO A 305 -10.55 11.97 -5.52
CA PRO A 305 -10.26 10.74 -4.78
C PRO A 305 -10.11 9.57 -5.77
N ASP A 306 -9.22 8.64 -5.46
CA ASP A 306 -8.94 7.42 -6.25
C ASP A 306 -8.41 7.61 -7.68
N THR A 307 -8.08 8.85 -8.08
CA THR A 307 -7.45 9.09 -9.36
C THR A 307 -5.97 8.82 -9.26
N VAL A 308 -5.56 7.70 -9.83
CA VAL A 308 -4.17 7.41 -10.07
C VAL A 308 -3.73 8.24 -11.27
N ALA A 309 -2.69 9.05 -11.08
CA ALA A 309 -2.14 9.83 -12.19
C ALA A 309 -1.52 8.87 -13.21
N VAL A 310 -2.11 8.83 -14.42
CA VAL A 310 -1.56 8.09 -15.55
C VAL A 310 -0.93 9.03 -16.56
N ILE A 311 0.31 8.74 -16.88
CA ILE A 311 1.13 9.50 -17.81
C ILE A 311 1.77 8.53 -18.78
N MET A 312 1.94 8.98 -20.02
CA MET A 312 2.74 8.30 -21.01
C MET A 312 4.22 8.63 -20.80
N GLY A 313 5.06 7.61 -20.67
CA GLY A 313 6.47 7.73 -21.04
C GLY A 313 6.60 7.38 -22.52
N SER A 314 6.96 8.35 -23.36
CA SER A 314 7.44 8.04 -24.71
C SER A 314 8.97 8.01 -24.66
N GLY A 315 9.59 6.92 -25.11
CA GLY A 315 10.89 7.03 -25.77
C GLY A 315 10.76 7.98 -26.97
N ASP A 316 11.86 8.48 -27.51
CA ASP A 316 11.80 9.36 -28.69
C ASP A 316 10.92 8.69 -29.77
N PRO A 317 9.82 9.33 -30.22
CA PRO A 317 8.95 8.78 -31.26
C PRO A 317 9.71 8.43 -32.55
N ALA A 318 10.87 9.05 -32.78
CA ALA A 318 11.73 8.77 -33.93
C ALA A 318 12.44 7.40 -33.85
N ASP A 319 12.59 6.82 -32.66
CA ASP A 319 13.20 5.49 -32.45
C ASP A 319 12.19 4.35 -32.60
N PHE A 320 10.90 4.66 -32.72
CA PHE A 320 9.88 3.66 -33.03
C PHE A 320 9.70 3.52 -34.54
N ASP A 321 10.18 2.42 -35.10
CA ASP A 321 9.81 1.92 -36.44
C ASP A 321 8.31 1.50 -36.54
N GLU A 322 7.47 1.94 -35.59
CA GLU A 322 6.56 1.02 -34.90
C GLU A 322 5.23 1.67 -34.48
N ALA A 323 4.65 2.49 -35.34
CA ALA A 323 3.25 2.92 -35.20
C ALA A 323 2.30 1.73 -34.86
N THR A 324 2.56 0.60 -35.50
CA THR A 324 1.88 -0.68 -35.27
C THR A 324 2.10 -1.22 -33.86
N SER A 325 3.29 -1.10 -33.27
CA SER A 325 3.58 -1.67 -31.96
C SER A 325 3.08 -0.81 -30.81
N LEU A 326 3.12 0.53 -30.94
CA LEU A 326 2.42 1.40 -29.97
C LEU A 326 0.91 1.13 -29.99
N ARG A 327 0.31 0.98 -31.19
CA ARG A 327 -1.10 0.62 -31.33
C ARG A 327 -1.42 -0.70 -30.64
N ARG A 328 -0.63 -1.76 -30.89
CA ARG A 328 -0.78 -3.06 -30.21
C ARG A 328 -0.62 -2.94 -28.70
N ALA A 329 0.32 -2.13 -28.23
CA ALA A 329 0.53 -1.91 -26.80
C ALA A 329 -0.66 -1.24 -26.13
N ILE A 330 -1.25 -0.23 -26.78
CA ILE A 330 -2.50 0.42 -26.36
C ILE A 330 -3.65 -0.61 -26.32
N GLU A 331 -3.81 -1.41 -27.38
CA GLU A 331 -4.84 -2.46 -27.45
C GLU A 331 -4.66 -3.55 -26.38
N ASN A 332 -3.42 -3.87 -26.01
CA ASN A 332 -3.14 -4.79 -24.91
C ASN A 332 -3.47 -4.15 -23.55
N ALA A 333 -3.06 -2.91 -23.32
CA ALA A 333 -3.32 -2.19 -22.07
C ALA A 333 -4.81 -1.88 -21.85
N GLU A 334 -5.63 -1.75 -22.91
CA GLU A 334 -7.09 -1.68 -22.80
C GLU A 334 -7.74 -2.93 -22.21
N ARG A 335 -7.08 -4.08 -22.42
CA ARG A 335 -7.52 -5.40 -21.93
C ARG A 335 -6.80 -5.79 -20.65
N ASP A 336 -5.99 -4.89 -20.07
CA ASP A 336 -5.25 -5.15 -18.84
C ASP A 336 -6.21 -5.53 -17.72
N PRO A 337 -5.91 -6.53 -16.87
CA PRO A 337 -6.79 -6.89 -15.75
C PRO A 337 -6.93 -5.78 -14.70
N CYS A 338 -5.96 -4.86 -14.60
CA CYS A 338 -6.02 -3.73 -13.67
C CYS A 338 -6.88 -2.58 -14.20
N GLN A 339 -7.97 -2.25 -13.50
CA GLN A 339 -8.87 -1.16 -13.90
C GLN A 339 -8.15 0.19 -14.03
N THR A 340 -7.21 0.48 -13.13
CA THR A 340 -6.41 1.70 -13.16
C THR A 340 -5.63 1.84 -14.47
N VAL A 341 -5.08 0.74 -14.98
CA VAL A 341 -4.34 0.73 -16.24
C VAL A 341 -5.29 1.03 -17.41
N ARG A 342 -6.45 0.36 -17.45
CA ARG A 342 -7.46 0.61 -18.49
C ARG A 342 -7.94 2.06 -18.50
N LEU A 343 -8.21 2.65 -17.33
CA LEU A 343 -8.54 4.07 -17.20
C LEU A 343 -7.41 4.97 -17.71
N GLY A 344 -6.17 4.59 -17.40
CA GLY A 344 -4.98 5.26 -17.87
C GLY A 344 -4.85 5.33 -19.39
N VAL A 345 -5.18 4.24 -20.08
CA VAL A 345 -5.15 4.18 -21.55
C VAL A 345 -6.18 5.13 -22.16
N ASN A 346 -7.36 5.29 -21.56
CA ASN A 346 -8.36 6.25 -22.06
C ASN A 346 -7.85 7.70 -22.00
N ILE A 347 -7.19 8.08 -20.90
CA ILE A 347 -6.57 9.40 -20.76
C ILE A 347 -5.53 9.62 -21.86
N ILE A 348 -4.71 8.60 -22.13
CA ILE A 348 -3.69 8.62 -23.17
C ILE A 348 -4.30 8.82 -24.57
N LYS A 349 -5.37 8.08 -24.89
CA LYS A 349 -6.09 8.25 -26.16
C LYS A 349 -6.64 9.66 -26.32
N GLU A 350 -7.22 10.23 -25.27
CA GLU A 350 -7.73 11.61 -25.29
C GLU A 350 -6.61 12.62 -25.55
N GLN A 351 -5.43 12.44 -24.93
CA GLN A 351 -4.27 13.29 -25.15
C GLN A 351 -3.80 13.25 -26.61
N PHE A 352 -3.71 12.06 -27.21
CA PHE A 352 -3.39 11.92 -28.64
C PHE A 352 -4.41 12.62 -29.54
N MET A 353 -5.71 12.45 -29.27
CA MET A 353 -6.76 13.09 -30.06
C MET A 353 -6.68 14.62 -29.99
N ARG A 354 -6.38 15.19 -28.81
CA ARG A 354 -6.22 16.64 -28.64
C ARG A 354 -5.00 17.19 -29.37
N GLN A 355 -3.85 16.50 -29.29
CA GLN A 355 -2.63 16.90 -30.00
C GLN A 355 -2.83 16.89 -31.51
N SER A 356 -3.58 15.91 -32.02
CA SER A 356 -3.83 15.74 -33.45
C SER A 356 -4.80 16.78 -34.02
N GLY A 357 -5.79 17.22 -33.23
CA GLY A 357 -6.73 18.26 -33.63
C GLY A 357 -6.13 19.68 -33.68
N HIS A 358 -4.96 19.90 -33.07
CA HIS A 358 -4.25 21.19 -33.17
C HIS A 358 -3.37 21.31 -34.42
N ILE A 359 -3.15 20.21 -35.14
CA ILE A 359 -2.42 20.19 -36.39
C ILE A 359 -3.48 20.11 -37.50
N SER A 360 -3.82 21.25 -38.11
CA SER A 360 -4.93 21.45 -39.06
C SER A 360 -4.83 20.69 -40.41
N GLY A 361 -4.07 19.60 -40.46
CA GLY A 361 -4.02 18.62 -41.54
C GLY A 361 -3.78 17.17 -41.07
N ALA A 362 -3.70 16.90 -39.76
CA ALA A 362 -3.39 15.58 -39.20
C ALA A 362 -4.62 14.75 -38.77
N GLU A 363 -5.84 15.30 -38.90
CA GLU A 363 -7.09 14.60 -38.56
C GLU A 363 -7.25 13.29 -39.33
N GLN A 364 -6.80 13.21 -40.59
CA GLN A 364 -6.83 11.97 -41.37
C GLN A 364 -5.83 10.93 -40.84
N THR A 365 -4.65 11.34 -40.37
CA THR A 365 -3.60 10.40 -39.96
C THR A 365 -3.93 9.76 -38.62
N VAL A 366 -4.44 10.51 -37.64
CA VAL A 366 -4.70 9.99 -36.29
C VAL A 366 -6.02 9.24 -36.20
N SER A 367 -7.05 9.66 -36.94
CA SER A 367 -8.28 8.86 -37.09
C SER A 367 -8.00 7.50 -37.73
N LYS A 368 -7.14 7.47 -38.76
CA LYS A 368 -6.65 6.23 -39.37
C LYS A 368 -5.77 5.40 -38.41
N TRP A 369 -4.99 6.07 -37.57
CA TRP A 369 -4.12 5.45 -36.55
C TRP A 369 -4.87 4.77 -35.41
N LEU A 370 -5.94 5.38 -34.90
CA LEU A 370 -6.69 4.86 -33.77
C LEU A 370 -7.84 3.94 -34.22
N TYR A 371 -8.51 4.28 -35.32
CA TYR A 371 -9.73 3.61 -35.76
C TYR A 371 -9.58 2.75 -37.02
N GLY A 372 -8.40 2.75 -37.66
CA GLY A 372 -8.10 1.85 -38.78
C GLY A 372 -8.97 2.07 -40.02
N ARG A 373 -9.54 3.27 -40.17
CA ARG A 373 -10.33 3.67 -41.34
C ARG A 373 -9.47 4.34 -42.40
#